data_AF-A0A2P4SE61-F1
#
_entry.id   AF-A0A2P4SE61-F1
#
_cell.length_a   1.000
_cell.length_b   1.000
_cell.length_c   1.000
_cell.angle_alpha   90.00
_cell.angle_beta   90.00
_cell.angle_gamma   90.00
#
_symmetry.space_group_name_H-M   'P 1'
#
loop_
_entity.id
_entity.type
_entity.pdbx_description
1 polymer ?
#
loop_
_entity_poly.entity_id
_entity_poly.type
_entity_poly.pdbx_seq_one_letter_code
_entity_poly.pdbx_strand_id
1 'polypeptide(L)'
;MVILLLLSWLSASVATFRHTGGASVPLKGWRRSMIQATLSCLTRTLFFVMGFRVKVKGKVASLQEAPIFVAAPHSSFFDAIVSALTGMPSIVSRAENLSTPVFGSKYL
;
A
#
# COMPACT_ATOMS: atom_id res chain seq x y z
N MET A 1 10.94 -12.35 4.70
CA MET A 1 10.84 -10.88 4.82
C MET A 1 11.29 -10.18 3.54
N VAL A 2 12.58 -10.24 3.17
CA VAL A 2 13.12 -9.56 1.97
C VAL A 2 12.40 -9.96 0.68
N ILE A 3 12.14 -11.25 0.46
CA ILE A 3 11.43 -11.74 -0.73
C ILE A 3 10.03 -11.11 -0.86
N LEU A 4 9.28 -10.99 0.25
CA LEU A 4 7.94 -10.38 0.23
C LEU A 4 8.01 -8.89 -0.11
N LEU A 5 9.05 -8.18 0.37
CA LEU A 5 9.30 -6.79 0.03
C LEU A 5 9.66 -6.63 -1.46
N LEU A 6 10.51 -7.50 -2.00
CA LEU A 6 10.87 -7.51 -3.43
C LEU A 6 9.67 -7.80 -4.33
N LEU A 7 8.83 -8.78 -3.95
CA LEU A 7 7.59 -9.09 -4.69
C LEU A 7 6.58 -7.94 -4.63
N SER A 8 6.48 -7.26 -3.48
CA SER A 8 5.62 -6.09 -3.33
C SER A 8 6.09 -4.94 -4.22
N TRP A 9 7.41 -4.69 -4.24
CA TRP A 9 8.01 -3.70 -5.12
C TRP A 9 7.79 -4.04 -6.60
N LEU A 10 8.06 -5.28 -7.01
CA LEU A 10 7.84 -5.72 -8.39
C LEU A 10 6.36 -5.55 -8.81
N SER A 11 5.42 -5.91 -7.92
CA SER A 11 3.99 -5.72 -8.16
C SER A 11 3.62 -4.25 -8.32
N ALA A 12 4.20 -3.37 -7.49
CA ALA A 12 4.03 -1.93 -7.59
C ALA A 12 4.61 -1.39 -8.90
N SER A 13 5.83 -1.79 -9.26
CA SER A 13 6.49 -1.43 -10.51
C SER A 13 5.67 -1.82 -11.73
N VAL A 14 5.13 -3.03 -11.78
CA VAL A 14 4.26 -3.48 -12.89
C VAL A 14 2.98 -2.64 -12.95
N ALA A 15 2.39 -2.32 -11.80
CA ALA A 15 1.17 -1.52 -11.76
C ALA A 15 1.39 -0.06 -12.19
N THR A 16 2.56 0.51 -11.92
CA THR A 16 2.92 1.90 -12.27
C THR A 16 3.62 2.02 -13.62
N PHE A 17 4.11 0.91 -14.19
CA PHE A 17 4.86 0.93 -15.44
C PHE A 17 4.08 1.64 -16.56
N ARG A 18 4.68 2.70 -17.12
CA ARG A 18 4.08 3.56 -18.15
C ARG A 18 2.74 4.22 -17.73
N HIS A 19 2.51 4.43 -16.44
CA HIS A 19 1.35 5.19 -15.97
C HIS A 19 1.58 6.69 -16.21
N THR A 20 0.81 7.28 -17.12
CA THR A 20 0.99 8.68 -17.56
C THR A 20 0.29 9.71 -16.66
N GLY A 21 -0.53 9.28 -15.70
CA GLY A 21 -1.33 10.16 -14.85
C GLY A 21 -0.56 10.90 -13.74
N GLY A 22 0.71 10.58 -13.52
CA GLY A 22 1.46 11.08 -12.37
C GLY A 22 0.92 10.56 -11.03
N ALA A 23 1.56 10.96 -9.93
CA ALA A 23 1.23 10.46 -8.59
C ALA A 23 -0.14 10.95 -8.06
N SER A 24 -0.72 12.00 -8.67
CA SER A 24 -2.01 12.57 -8.27
C SER A 24 -3.21 11.83 -8.86
N VAL A 25 -3.00 10.98 -9.87
CA VAL A 25 -4.09 10.25 -10.53
C VAL A 25 -4.21 8.84 -9.94
N PRO A 26 -5.39 8.43 -9.44
CA PRO A 26 -5.56 7.09 -8.92
C PRO A 26 -5.44 6.05 -10.02
N LEU A 27 -4.83 4.91 -9.68
CA LEU A 27 -4.83 3.72 -10.55
C LEU A 27 -6.28 3.26 -10.77
N LYS A 28 -6.61 2.92 -12.03
CA LYS A 28 -7.94 2.46 -12.45
C LYS A 28 -7.85 1.12 -13.19
N GLY A 29 -8.99 0.42 -13.28
CA GLY A 29 -9.12 -0.82 -14.03
C GLY A 29 -8.28 -1.97 -13.46
N TRP A 30 -7.71 -2.79 -14.35
CA TRP A 30 -6.99 -4.01 -13.97
C TRP A 30 -5.79 -3.75 -13.04
N ARG A 31 -5.09 -2.62 -13.22
CA ARG A 31 -3.93 -2.24 -12.38
C ARG A 31 -4.34 -2.05 -10.93
N ARG A 32 -5.51 -1.43 -10.70
CA ARG A 32 -6.08 -1.23 -9.35
C ARG A 32 -6.45 -2.57 -8.72
N SER A 33 -7.18 -3.41 -9.45
CA SER A 33 -7.59 -4.73 -8.97
C SER A 33 -6.39 -5.62 -8.66
N MET A 34 -5.35 -5.60 -9.51
CA MET A 34 -4.10 -6.33 -9.29
C MET A 34 -3.44 -5.88 -7.99
N ILE A 35 -3.19 -4.57 -7.81
CA ILE A 35 -2.60 -4.01 -6.59
C ILE A 35 -3.41 -4.39 -5.35
N GLN A 36 -4.73 -4.24 -5.41
CA GLN A 36 -5.61 -4.57 -4.29
C GLN A 36 -5.52 -6.04 -3.92
N ALA A 37 -5.41 -6.95 -4.88
CA ALA A 37 -5.26 -8.38 -4.60
C ALA A 37 -3.85 -8.72 -4.12
N THR A 38 -2.82 -8.35 -4.90
CA THR A 38 -1.43 -8.78 -4.66
C THR A 38 -0.83 -8.11 -3.44
N LEU A 39 -0.86 -6.78 -3.35
CA LEU A 39 -0.27 -6.08 -2.21
C LEU A 39 -1.04 -6.39 -0.92
N SER A 40 -2.36 -6.51 -0.94
CA SER A 40 -3.10 -6.88 0.28
C SER A 40 -2.71 -8.27 0.78
N CYS A 41 -2.54 -9.23 -0.12
CA CYS A 41 -2.08 -10.57 0.23
C CYS A 41 -0.64 -10.53 0.78
N LEU A 42 0.27 -9.85 0.09
CA LEU A 42 1.68 -9.74 0.48
C LEU A 42 1.85 -9.03 1.83
N THR A 43 1.16 -7.91 2.05
CA THR A 43 1.18 -7.18 3.33
C THR A 43 0.63 -8.05 4.46
N ARG A 44 -0.53 -8.71 4.28
CA ARG A 44 -1.06 -9.62 5.32
C ARG A 44 -0.09 -10.75 5.64
N THR A 45 0.53 -11.34 4.61
CA THR A 45 1.53 -12.40 4.76
C THR A 45 2.77 -11.89 5.49
N LEU A 46 3.25 -10.70 5.16
CA LEU A 46 4.40 -10.08 5.79
C LEU A 46 4.16 -9.89 7.30
N PHE A 47 3.02 -9.32 7.67
CA PHE A 47 2.68 -9.14 9.09
C PHE A 47 2.45 -10.47 9.80
N PHE A 48 1.83 -11.45 9.14
CA PHE A 48 1.67 -12.79 9.71
C PHE A 48 3.02 -13.46 10.00
N VAL A 49 3.98 -13.40 9.07
CA VAL A 49 5.33 -13.97 9.25
C VAL A 49 6.12 -13.21 10.33
N MET A 50 5.85 -11.92 10.53
CA MET A 50 6.39 -11.16 11.66
C MET A 50 5.75 -11.52 13.02
N GLY A 51 4.74 -12.40 13.04
CA GLY A 51 4.05 -12.84 14.27
C GLY A 51 2.79 -12.05 14.63
N PHE A 52 2.35 -11.11 13.78
CA PHE A 52 1.16 -10.31 14.05
C PHE A 52 -0.12 -11.02 13.60
N ARG A 53 -1.09 -11.10 14.50
CA ARG A 53 -2.47 -11.49 14.19
C ARG A 53 -3.37 -10.28 14.38
N VAL A 54 -3.83 -9.71 13.28
CA VAL A 54 -4.66 -8.50 13.32
C VAL A 54 -6.14 -8.86 13.35
N LYS A 55 -6.85 -8.28 14.31
CA LYS A 55 -8.31 -8.36 14.42
C LYS A 55 -8.88 -6.96 14.21
N VAL A 56 -9.77 -6.82 13.23
CA VAL A 56 -10.54 -5.59 13.03
C VAL A 56 -11.66 -5.56 14.06
N LYS A 57 -11.79 -4.44 14.78
CA LYS A 57 -12.94 -4.15 15.65
C LYS A 57 -13.76 -3.04 15.01
N GLY A 58 -15.08 -3.18 15.03
CA GLY A 58 -16.00 -2.26 14.36
C GLY A 58 -16.07 -2.48 12.85
N LYS A 59 -16.57 -1.48 12.14
CA LYS A 59 -16.74 -1.47 10.68
C LYS A 59 -15.95 -0.30 10.10
N VAL A 60 -15.26 -0.54 8.99
CA VAL A 60 -14.63 0.54 8.22
C VAL A 60 -15.74 1.39 7.60
N ALA A 61 -15.70 2.70 7.82
CA ALA A 61 -16.64 3.65 7.25
C ALA A 61 -16.62 3.61 5.72
N SER A 62 -17.76 3.92 5.10
CA SER A 62 -17.81 4.01 3.64
C SER A 62 -17.03 5.25 3.15
N LEU A 63 -16.65 5.27 1.86
CA LEU A 63 -16.05 6.47 1.27
C LEU A 63 -17.00 7.69 1.28
N GLN A 64 -18.32 7.47 1.37
CA GLN A 64 -19.29 8.56 1.50
C GLN A 64 -19.31 9.16 2.91
N GLU A 65 -19.08 8.33 3.94
CA GLU A 65 -19.06 8.75 5.34
C GLU A 65 -17.69 9.34 5.73
N ALA A 66 -16.60 8.71 5.30
CA ALA A 66 -15.24 9.12 5.62
C ALA A 66 -14.29 8.86 4.41
N PRO A 67 -13.98 9.88 3.61
CA PRO A 67 -13.14 9.73 2.42
C PRO A 67 -11.65 9.62 2.74
N ILE A 68 -11.23 10.07 3.93
CA ILE A 68 -9.83 10.04 4.37
C ILE A 68 -9.70 9.01 5.48
N PHE A 69 -8.82 8.03 5.24
CA PHE A 69 -8.46 7.05 6.25
C PHE A 69 -7.20 7.50 6.99
N VAL A 70 -7.28 7.55 8.33
CA VAL A 70 -6.14 7.89 9.20
C VAL A 70 -5.75 6.65 10.01
N ALA A 71 -4.48 6.28 9.94
CA ALA A 71 -3.90 5.26 10.82
C ALA A 71 -3.22 5.96 12.01
N ALA A 72 -3.42 5.46 13.22
CA ALA A 72 -2.74 5.94 14.42
C ALA A 72 -2.64 4.78 15.43
N PRO A 73 -1.61 4.76 16.30
CA PRO A 73 -0.54 5.74 16.44
C PRO A 73 0.65 5.52 15.48
N HIS A 74 1.21 6.59 14.93
CA HIS A 74 2.40 6.59 14.03
C HIS A 74 3.74 6.30 14.72
N SER A 75 3.75 5.47 15.76
CA SER A 75 4.98 5.12 16.49
C SER A 75 5.76 3.98 15.85
N SER A 76 5.23 3.33 14.80
CA SER A 76 5.89 2.23 14.09
C SER A 76 5.45 2.12 12.63
N PHE A 77 6.26 1.44 11.81
CA PHE A 77 5.91 0.98 10.46
C PHE A 77 4.74 -0.02 10.44
N PHE A 78 4.29 -0.51 11.60
CA PHE A 78 3.18 -1.46 11.69
C PHE A 78 1.84 -0.90 11.19
N ASP A 79 1.67 0.43 11.16
CA ASP A 79 0.50 1.09 10.59
C ASP A 79 0.25 0.72 9.12
N ALA A 80 1.30 0.27 8.41
CA ALA A 80 1.19 -0.19 7.04
C ALA A 80 0.19 -1.35 6.85
N ILE A 81 -0.08 -2.18 7.88
CA ILE A 81 -1.08 -3.26 7.76
C ILE A 81 -2.46 -2.73 7.42
N VAL A 82 -2.75 -1.50 7.84
CA VAL A 82 -4.07 -0.92 7.64
C VAL A 82 -4.39 -0.75 6.16
N SER A 83 -3.38 -0.52 5.32
CA SER A 83 -3.54 -0.47 3.86
C SER A 83 -4.16 -1.76 3.29
N ALA A 84 -3.77 -2.93 3.81
CA ALA A 84 -4.32 -4.22 3.39
C ALA A 84 -5.73 -4.50 3.92
N LEU A 85 -6.13 -3.79 4.98
CA LEU A 85 -7.47 -3.89 5.55
C LEU A 85 -8.45 -2.95 4.85
N THR A 86 -7.96 -1.83 4.30
CA THR A 86 -8.76 -0.76 3.69
C THR A 86 -8.72 -0.78 2.15
N GLY A 87 -8.20 -1.85 1.55
CA GLY A 87 -8.22 -2.04 0.10
C GLY A 87 -7.20 -1.18 -0.65
N MET A 88 -6.01 -1.00 -0.07
CA MET A 88 -4.87 -0.30 -0.63
C MET A 88 -5.18 1.14 -1.07
N PRO A 89 -5.61 2.03 -0.16
CA PRO A 89 -5.84 3.44 -0.49
C PRO A 89 -4.53 4.11 -0.94
N SER A 90 -4.63 5.27 -1.59
CA SER A 90 -3.44 6.08 -1.89
C SER A 90 -2.82 6.57 -0.58
N ILE A 91 -1.53 6.28 -0.39
CA ILE A 91 -0.79 6.62 0.83
C ILE A 91 -0.02 7.92 0.58
N VAL A 92 -0.04 8.83 1.55
CA VAL A 92 0.80 10.03 1.54
C VAL A 92 2.17 9.65 2.06
N SER A 93 3.19 9.94 1.27
CA SER A 93 4.59 9.71 1.60
C SER A 93 5.34 11.04 1.59
N ARG A 94 6.37 11.13 2.43
CA ARG A 94 7.38 12.18 2.40
C ARG A 94 7.98 12.31 0.99
N ALA A 95 8.20 13.54 0.54
CA ALA A 95 8.76 13.83 -0.78
C ALA A 95 10.20 13.33 -0.90
N GLU A 96 10.93 13.30 0.22
CA GLU A 96 12.28 12.76 0.34
C GLU A 96 12.34 11.27 -0.01
N ASN A 97 11.23 10.52 0.15
CA ASN A 97 11.22 9.11 -0.23
C ASN A 97 11.42 8.92 -1.74
N LEU A 98 11.21 9.94 -2.56
CA LEU A 98 11.48 9.88 -4.01
C LEU A 98 12.98 9.78 -4.35
N SER A 99 13.87 10.17 -3.44
CA SER A 99 15.32 10.02 -3.64
C SER A 99 15.86 8.70 -3.11
N THR A 100 15.03 7.84 -2.51
CA THR A 100 15.48 6.56 -2.00
C THR A 100 15.82 5.60 -3.15
N PRO A 101 17.01 4.98 -3.13
CA PRO A 101 17.39 4.03 -4.17
C PRO A 101 16.45 2.82 -4.13
N VAL A 102 16.18 2.24 -5.31
CA VAL A 102 15.31 1.06 -5.52
C VAL A 102 13.81 1.35 -5.34
N PHE A 103 13.36 1.86 -4.19
CA PHE A 103 11.92 1.98 -3.86
C PHE A 103 11.30 3.35 -4.15
N GLY A 104 12.11 4.41 -4.27
CA GLY A 104 11.66 5.78 -4.52
C GLY A 104 11.80 6.28 -5.95
N SER A 105 12.52 5.53 -6.78
CA SER A 105 12.95 5.97 -8.10
C SER A 105 11.76 6.19 -9.05
N LYS A 106 11.61 7.40 -9.57
CA LYS A 106 10.57 7.80 -10.55
C LYS A 106 10.77 7.22 -11.96
N TYR A 107 11.79 6.39 -12.17
CA TYR A 107 12.25 5.97 -13.51
C TYR A 107 11.69 4.62 -14.00
N LEU A 108 10.51 4.19 -13.52
CA LEU A 108 9.73 3.05 -14.02
C LEU A 108 8.33 3.52 -14.47
#